data_AF-A0A949RLU2-F1
#
_entry.id   AF-A0A949RLU2-F1
#
_cell.length_a   1.000
_cell.length_b   1.000
_cell.length_c   1.000
_cell.angle_alpha   90.00
_cell.angle_beta   90.00
_cell.angle_gamma   90.00
#
_symmetry.space_group_name_H-M   'P 1'
#
loop_
_entity.id
_entity.type
_entity.pdbx_description
1 polymer ?
#
loop_
_entity_poly.entity_id
_entity_poly.type
_entity_poly.pdbx_seq_one_letter_code
_entity_poly.pdbx_strand_id
1 'polypeptide(L)'
;MHTRRLSTLILGIWTGLAIAMMFVAIQNFHGVDRLLEAPSTAARTPIDALGHGRARTLLRYQISELNRFYFDWYETAEIALAVLLTLNLLFATNGNKAMLLLCGSVLTLLLFQHFWLTPEITYLGRLIDFVPKDTPSAARSRFWSFHIAYSVLEAVKIALLAAIAVKMLVRGDRRRSIIRPSDFIEESYFETR
;
A
#
# COMPACT_ATOMS: atom_id res chain seq x y z
N MET A 1 19.14 0.22 19.35
CA MET A 1 17.74 0.71 19.51
C MET A 1 17.23 1.49 18.30
N HIS A 2 18.07 2.24 17.57
CA HIS A 2 17.66 3.08 16.43
C HIS A 2 17.01 2.31 15.26
N THR A 3 17.57 1.18 14.84
CA THR A 3 17.04 0.39 13.70
C THR A 3 15.60 -0.08 13.91
N ARG A 4 15.25 -0.60 15.09
CA ARG A 4 13.89 -1.09 15.37
C ARG A 4 12.88 0.05 15.29
N ARG A 5 13.21 1.22 15.85
CA ARG A 5 12.36 2.41 15.78
C ARG A 5 12.17 2.86 14.33
N LEU A 6 13.24 2.89 13.54
CA LEU A 6 13.18 3.25 12.13
C LEU A 6 12.34 2.25 11.31
N SER A 7 12.53 0.95 11.49
CA SER A 7 11.69 -0.07 10.81
C SER A 7 10.23 0.06 11.19
N THR A 8 9.90 0.27 12.47
CA THR A 8 8.52 0.47 12.90
C THR A 8 7.92 1.75 12.31
N LEU A 9 8.71 2.83 12.23
CA LEU A 9 8.28 4.07 11.57
C LEU A 9 7.99 3.83 10.08
N ILE A 10 8.89 3.15 9.36
CA ILE A 10 8.73 2.81 7.94
C ILE A 10 7.45 1.98 7.73
N LEU A 11 7.25 0.93 8.55
CA LEU A 11 6.04 0.09 8.47
C LEU A 11 4.77 0.88 8.77
N GLY A 12 4.82 1.84 9.70
CA GLY A 12 3.71 2.73 10.02
C GLY A 12 3.37 3.68 8.86
N ILE A 13 4.38 4.32 8.27
CA ILE A 13 4.23 5.17 7.07
C ILE A 13 3.62 4.36 5.92
N TRP A 14 4.15 3.16 5.68
CA TRP A 14 3.64 2.27 4.64
C TRP A 14 2.17 1.92 4.86
N THR A 15 1.81 1.47 6.06
CA THR A 15 0.43 1.11 6.39
C THR A 15 -0.51 2.32 6.23
N GLY A 16 -0.07 3.50 6.67
CA GLY A 16 -0.82 4.74 6.50
C GLY A 16 -1.03 5.10 5.03
N LEU A 17 0.00 4.95 4.20
CA LEU A 17 -0.07 5.17 2.76
C LEU A 17 -1.06 4.21 2.08
N ALA A 18 -1.06 2.93 2.46
CA ALA A 18 -1.98 1.93 1.92
C ALA A 18 -3.45 2.26 2.25
N ILE A 19 -3.73 2.65 3.50
CA ILE A 19 -5.07 3.08 3.93
C ILE A 19 -5.50 4.35 3.19
N ALA A 20 -4.61 5.33 3.10
CA ALA A 20 -4.87 6.57 2.38
C ALA A 20 -5.18 6.32 0.90
N MET A 21 -4.40 5.47 0.23
CA MET A 21 -4.61 5.13 -1.17
C MET A 21 -5.95 4.41 -1.40
N MET A 22 -6.32 3.47 -0.53
CA MET A 22 -7.63 2.82 -0.57
C MET A 22 -8.77 3.85 -0.47
N PHE A 23 -8.66 4.79 0.48
CA PHE A 23 -9.64 5.85 0.65
C PHE A 23 -9.73 6.77 -0.58
N VAL A 24 -8.60 7.22 -1.12
CA VAL A 24 -8.53 8.09 -2.31
C VAL A 24 -9.19 7.41 -3.51
N ALA A 25 -8.85 6.15 -3.80
CA ALA A 25 -9.40 5.42 -4.95
C ALA A 25 -10.93 5.32 -4.91
N ILE A 26 -11.50 5.04 -3.73
CA ILE A 26 -12.95 4.93 -3.51
C ILE A 26 -13.62 6.31 -3.61
N GLN A 27 -13.09 7.30 -2.89
CA GLN A 27 -13.71 8.62 -2.82
C GLN A 27 -13.69 9.38 -4.13
N ASN A 28 -12.68 9.16 -4.97
CA ASN A 28 -12.63 9.77 -6.29
C ASN A 28 -13.83 9.37 -7.16
N PHE A 29 -14.25 8.09 -7.14
CA PHE A 29 -15.43 7.66 -7.90
C PHE A 29 -16.73 8.17 -7.29
N HIS A 30 -16.89 8.14 -5.96
CA HIS A 30 -18.05 8.75 -5.30
C HIS A 30 -18.12 10.27 -5.52
N GLY A 31 -16.99 10.93 -5.73
CA GLY A 31 -16.93 12.35 -6.07
C GLY A 31 -17.67 12.70 -7.35
N VAL A 32 -17.66 11.81 -8.34
CA VAL A 32 -18.42 11.99 -9.59
C VAL A 32 -19.92 11.99 -9.32
N ASP A 33 -20.39 11.06 -8.48
CA ASP A 33 -21.80 10.94 -8.14
C ASP A 33 -22.29 12.18 -7.41
N ARG A 34 -21.57 12.60 -6.37
CA ARG A 34 -21.88 13.83 -5.61
C ARG A 34 -21.90 15.08 -6.48
N LEU A 35 -20.94 15.21 -7.40
CA LEU A 35 -20.87 16.36 -8.31
C LEU A 35 -22.07 16.43 -9.24
N LEU A 36 -22.53 15.28 -9.75
CA LEU A 36 -23.64 15.21 -10.68
C LEU A 36 -25.02 15.31 -10.01
N GLU A 37 -25.13 14.90 -8.75
CA GLU A 37 -26.35 15.04 -7.95
C GLU A 37 -26.60 16.51 -7.55
N ALA A 38 -25.53 17.24 -7.22
CA ALA A 38 -25.60 18.62 -6.76
C ALA A 38 -24.55 19.51 -7.46
N PRO A 39 -24.65 19.74 -8.77
CA PRO A 39 -23.68 20.58 -9.49
C PRO A 39 -23.80 22.04 -9.04
N SER A 40 -22.67 22.75 -9.04
CA SER A 40 -22.67 24.20 -8.80
C SER A 40 -23.45 24.92 -9.90
N THR A 41 -23.88 26.16 -9.62
CA THR A 41 -24.62 26.99 -10.59
C THR A 41 -23.86 27.13 -11.92
N ALA A 42 -22.54 27.31 -11.86
CA ALA A 42 -21.68 27.41 -13.05
C ALA A 42 -21.52 26.08 -13.81
N ALA A 43 -21.57 24.94 -13.11
CA ALA A 43 -21.40 23.61 -13.71
C ALA A 43 -22.71 23.02 -14.24
N ARG A 44 -23.88 23.47 -13.76
CA ARG A 44 -25.18 22.92 -14.14
C ARG A 44 -25.46 23.08 -15.64
N THR A 45 -25.33 24.29 -16.19
CA THR A 45 -25.56 24.55 -17.62
C THR A 45 -24.72 23.65 -18.55
N PRO A 46 -23.39 23.51 -18.40
CA PRO A 46 -22.61 22.63 -19.25
C PRO A 46 -22.91 21.13 -19.04
N ILE A 47 -23.24 20.70 -17.81
CA ILE A 47 -23.64 19.31 -17.53
C ILE A 47 -24.97 18.97 -18.22
N ASP A 48 -25.96 19.87 -18.14
CA ASP A 48 -27.27 19.68 -18.77
C ASP A 48 -27.13 19.66 -20.30
N ALA A 49 -26.33 20.56 -20.87
CA ALA A 49 -26.06 20.60 -22.31
C ALA A 49 -25.37 19.32 -22.83
N LEU A 50 -24.47 18.72 -22.04
CA LEU A 50 -23.80 17.47 -22.38
C LEU A 50 -24.71 16.24 -22.17
N GLY A 51 -25.64 16.35 -21.22
CA GLY A 51 -26.51 15.27 -20.75
C GLY A 51 -25.84 14.41 -19.67
N HIS A 52 -26.63 14.06 -18.65
CA HIS A 52 -26.14 13.40 -17.42
C HIS A 52 -25.30 12.14 -17.68
N GLY A 53 -25.72 11.26 -18.60
CA GLY A 53 -24.99 10.02 -18.91
C GLY A 53 -23.60 10.26 -19.54
N ARG A 54 -23.50 11.23 -20.45
CA ARG A 54 -22.24 11.60 -21.11
C ARG A 54 -21.32 12.33 -20.15
N ALA A 55 -21.87 13.26 -19.35
CA ALA A 55 -21.13 13.94 -18.28
C ALA A 55 -20.54 12.94 -17.27
N ARG A 56 -21.35 11.97 -16.82
CA ARG A 56 -20.91 10.88 -15.96
C ARG A 56 -19.77 10.07 -16.58
N THR A 57 -19.88 9.73 -17.85
CA THR A 57 -18.84 8.94 -18.55
C THR A 57 -17.52 9.71 -18.61
N LEU A 58 -17.55 10.99 -19.01
CA LEU A 58 -16.34 11.82 -19.07
C LEU A 58 -15.69 12.04 -17.70
N LEU A 59 -16.49 12.33 -16.66
CA LEU A 59 -15.97 12.52 -15.31
C LEU A 59 -15.37 11.23 -14.74
N ARG A 60 -16.01 10.07 -14.99
CA ARG A 60 -15.46 8.77 -14.57
C ARG A 60 -14.16 8.44 -15.31
N TYR A 61 -14.05 8.80 -16.59
CA TYR A 61 -12.79 8.67 -17.33
C TYR A 61 -11.69 9.53 -16.71
N GLN A 62 -11.97 10.82 -16.43
CA GLN A 62 -11.03 11.71 -15.76
C GLN A 62 -10.56 11.17 -14.41
N ILE A 63 -11.50 10.67 -13.60
CA ILE A 63 -11.19 10.04 -12.31
C ILE A 63 -10.37 8.76 -12.47
N SER A 64 -10.60 7.99 -13.55
CA SER A 64 -9.81 6.79 -13.83
C SER A 64 -8.37 7.14 -14.18
N GLU A 65 -8.12 8.18 -14.99
CA GLU A 65 -6.76 8.71 -15.23
C GLU A 65 -6.11 9.25 -13.96
N LEU A 66 -6.86 9.95 -13.11
CA LEU A 66 -6.34 10.44 -11.83
C LEU A 66 -5.96 9.30 -10.88
N ASN A 67 -6.78 8.25 -10.80
CA ASN A 67 -6.46 7.06 -10.02
C ASN A 67 -5.24 6.33 -10.57
N ARG A 68 -5.11 6.18 -11.90
CA ARG A 68 -3.92 5.59 -12.54
C ARG A 68 -2.65 6.34 -12.13
N PHE A 69 -2.68 7.68 -12.18
CA PHE A 69 -1.59 8.52 -11.70
C PHE A 69 -1.27 8.30 -10.21
N TYR A 70 -2.28 8.24 -9.35
CA TYR A 70 -2.05 8.00 -7.93
C TYR A 70 -1.51 6.60 -7.63
N PHE A 71 -1.96 5.57 -8.33
CA PHE A 71 -1.43 4.21 -8.18
C PHE A 71 0.04 4.12 -8.58
N ASP A 72 0.46 4.79 -9.66
CA ASP A 72 1.85 4.84 -10.10
C ASP A 72 2.78 5.43 -9.02
N TRP A 73 2.37 6.58 -8.45
CA TRP A 73 3.10 7.22 -7.35
C TRP A 73 3.06 6.41 -6.05
N TYR A 74 1.91 5.81 -5.75
CA TYR A 74 1.73 4.95 -4.59
C TYR A 74 2.71 3.76 -4.63
N GLU A 75 2.72 3.00 -5.72
CA GLU A 75 3.61 1.84 -5.87
C GLU A 75 5.09 2.25 -5.87
N THR A 76 5.41 3.38 -6.51
CA THR A 76 6.78 3.93 -6.48
C THR A 76 7.21 4.24 -5.04
N ALA A 77 6.34 4.86 -4.24
CA ALA A 77 6.61 5.13 -2.84
C ALA A 77 6.74 3.84 -2.01
N GLU A 78 5.92 2.83 -2.27
CA GLU A 78 6.05 1.52 -1.62
C GLU A 78 7.37 0.84 -1.95
N ILE A 79 7.82 0.88 -3.21
CA ILE A 79 9.14 0.36 -3.61
C ILE A 79 10.26 1.07 -2.85
N ALA A 80 10.20 2.41 -2.75
CA ALA A 80 11.18 3.18 -1.99
C ALA A 80 11.19 2.75 -0.51
N LEU A 81 10.02 2.61 0.13
CA LEU A 81 9.89 2.14 1.51
C LEU A 81 10.40 0.70 1.68
N ALA A 82 10.16 -0.18 0.71
CA ALA A 82 10.65 -1.55 0.69
C ALA A 82 12.19 -1.61 0.64
N VAL A 83 12.79 -0.80 -0.22
CA VAL A 83 14.26 -0.68 -0.31
C VAL A 83 14.83 -0.17 1.00
N LEU A 84 14.27 0.91 1.56
CA LEU A 84 14.72 1.48 2.83
C LEU A 84 14.60 0.47 3.99
N LEU A 85 13.48 -0.25 4.06
CA LEU A 85 13.26 -1.28 5.08
C LEU A 85 14.28 -2.42 4.93
N THR A 86 14.51 -2.87 3.69
CA THR A 86 15.45 -3.96 3.36
C THR A 86 16.87 -3.56 3.74
N LEU A 87 17.34 -2.37 3.35
CA LEU A 87 18.67 -1.87 3.68
C LEU A 87 18.85 -1.72 5.20
N ASN A 88 17.87 -1.11 5.87
CA ASN A 88 17.90 -0.94 7.32
C ASN A 88 18.00 -2.30 8.05
N LEU A 89 17.27 -3.32 7.58
CA LEU A 89 17.33 -4.66 8.18
C LEU A 89 18.58 -5.45 7.79
N LEU A 90 19.10 -5.28 6.58
CA LEU A 90 20.33 -5.91 6.10
C LEU A 90 21.52 -5.53 6.99
N PHE A 91 21.70 -4.23 7.25
CA PHE A 91 22.82 -3.76 8.06
C PHE A 91 22.63 -3.99 9.56
N ALA A 92 21.40 -4.13 10.05
CA ALA A 92 21.15 -4.20 11.49
C ALA A 92 20.89 -5.59 12.06
N THR A 93 20.54 -6.58 11.24
CA THR A 93 20.16 -7.93 11.72
C THR A 93 21.28 -8.97 11.59
N ASN A 94 22.52 -8.56 11.35
CA ASN A 94 23.66 -9.45 11.08
C ASN A 94 23.34 -10.50 10.01
N GLY A 95 22.58 -10.13 8.98
CA GLY A 95 22.20 -11.05 7.90
C GLY A 95 21.19 -12.13 8.30
N ASN A 96 20.16 -11.80 9.09
CA ASN A 96 19.09 -12.76 9.37
C ASN A 96 18.40 -13.16 8.05
N LYS A 97 18.76 -14.35 7.52
CA LYS A 97 18.29 -14.85 6.22
C LYS A 97 16.77 -14.84 6.10
N ALA A 98 16.05 -15.13 7.18
CA ALA A 98 14.58 -15.14 7.16
C ALA A 98 13.96 -13.73 7.10
N MET A 99 14.57 -12.71 7.74
CA MET A 99 14.13 -11.31 7.58
C MET A 99 14.42 -10.80 6.18
N LEU A 100 15.62 -11.10 5.67
CA LEU A 100 16.01 -10.73 4.31
C LEU A 100 15.11 -11.40 3.27
N LEU A 101 14.75 -12.67 3.46
CA LEU A 101 13.82 -13.37 2.59
C LEU A 101 12.44 -12.71 2.58
N LEU A 102 11.90 -12.34 3.75
CA LEU A 102 10.60 -11.65 3.83
C LEU A 102 10.64 -10.30 3.11
N CYS A 103 11.65 -9.48 3.37
CA CYS A 103 11.80 -8.18 2.72
C CYS A 103 12.02 -8.31 1.21
N GLY A 104 12.87 -9.25 0.79
CA GLY A 104 13.10 -9.56 -0.63
C GLY A 104 11.83 -10.04 -1.32
N SER A 105 10.99 -10.83 -0.64
CA SER A 105 9.70 -11.28 -1.17
C SER A 105 8.73 -10.11 -1.38
N VAL A 106 8.63 -9.20 -0.40
CA VAL A 106 7.82 -7.97 -0.52
C VAL A 106 8.30 -7.10 -1.68
N LEU A 107 9.62 -6.85 -1.76
CA LEU A 107 10.19 -6.06 -2.85
C LEU A 107 9.95 -6.70 -4.22
N THR A 108 10.13 -8.02 -4.34
CA THR A 108 9.87 -8.74 -5.60
C THR A 108 8.40 -8.61 -6.02
N LEU A 109 7.48 -8.75 -5.07
CA LEU A 109 6.05 -8.59 -5.30
C LEU A 109 5.73 -7.17 -5.80
N LEU A 110 6.28 -6.13 -5.16
CA LEU A 110 6.07 -4.74 -5.58
C LEU A 110 6.61 -4.46 -6.99
N LEU A 111 7.82 -4.95 -7.31
CA LEU A 111 8.41 -4.78 -8.64
C LEU A 111 7.54 -5.48 -9.70
N PHE A 112 7.02 -6.66 -9.39
CA PHE A 112 6.10 -7.37 -10.28
C PHE A 112 4.79 -6.62 -10.48
N GLN A 113 4.19 -6.09 -9.40
CA GLN A 113 2.99 -5.26 -9.50
C GLN A 113 3.24 -4.04 -10.39
N HIS A 114 4.29 -3.28 -10.08
CA HIS A 114 4.56 -1.99 -10.71
C HIS A 114 4.97 -2.11 -12.18
N PHE A 115 5.85 -3.04 -12.52
CA PHE A 115 6.39 -3.13 -13.88
C PHE A 115 5.56 -4.01 -14.82
N TRP A 116 4.67 -4.87 -14.31
CA TRP A 116 3.94 -5.82 -15.14
C TRP A 116 2.43 -5.75 -14.94
N LEU A 117 1.98 -5.88 -13.68
CA LEU A 117 0.55 -6.02 -13.41
C LEU A 117 -0.22 -4.71 -13.61
N THR A 118 0.27 -3.61 -13.05
CA THR A 118 -0.37 -2.29 -13.08
C THR A 118 -0.41 -1.67 -14.48
N PRO A 119 0.65 -1.76 -15.31
CA PRO A 119 0.59 -1.36 -16.71
C PRO A 119 -0.48 -2.12 -17.50
N GLU A 120 -0.62 -3.43 -17.30
CA GLU A 120 -1.64 -4.25 -17.99
C GLU A 120 -3.06 -3.89 -17.52
N ILE A 121 -3.27 -3.68 -16.22
CA ILE A 121 -4.55 -3.18 -15.68
C ILE A 121 -4.88 -1.81 -16.28
N THR A 122 -3.90 -0.93 -16.39
CA THR A 122 -4.07 0.42 -16.96
C THR A 122 -4.45 0.35 -18.43
N TYR A 123 -3.75 -0.47 -19.20
CA TYR A 123 -4.03 -0.70 -20.61
C TYR A 123 -5.45 -1.25 -20.82
N LEU A 124 -5.80 -2.34 -20.12
CA LEU A 124 -7.14 -2.94 -20.21
C LEU A 124 -8.23 -1.98 -19.73
N GLY A 125 -7.95 -1.17 -18.70
CA GLY A 125 -8.85 -0.14 -18.20
C GLY A 125 -9.19 0.89 -19.27
N ARG A 126 -8.17 1.43 -19.96
CA ARG A 126 -8.35 2.41 -21.04
C ARG A 126 -9.17 1.84 -22.22
N LEU A 127 -9.03 0.55 -22.51
CA LEU A 127 -9.84 -0.12 -23.54
C LEU A 127 -11.33 -0.20 -23.18
N ILE A 128 -11.69 -0.19 -21.90
CA ILE A 128 -13.07 -0.38 -21.45
C ILE A 128 -13.74 0.88 -20.91
N ASP A 129 -13.02 2.00 -20.78
CA ASP A 129 -13.52 3.25 -20.16
C ASP A 129 -14.78 3.80 -20.84
N PHE A 130 -14.93 3.59 -22.15
CA PHE A 130 -16.08 4.03 -22.95
C PHE A 130 -16.99 2.89 -23.42
N VAL A 131 -16.69 1.65 -23.03
CA VAL A 131 -17.54 0.51 -23.37
C VAL A 131 -18.75 0.50 -22.43
N PRO A 132 -19.99 0.48 -22.94
CA PRO A 132 -21.18 0.37 -22.08
C PRO A 132 -21.09 -0.84 -21.14
N LYS A 133 -21.66 -0.71 -19.94
CA LYS A 133 -21.53 -1.75 -18.89
C LYS A 133 -22.25 -3.05 -19.25
N ASP A 134 -23.37 -2.93 -19.94
CA ASP A 134 -24.24 -4.00 -20.43
C ASP A 134 -23.70 -4.71 -21.68
N THR A 135 -22.74 -4.09 -22.39
CA THR A 135 -22.09 -4.71 -23.55
C THR A 135 -21.02 -5.70 -23.10
N PRO A 136 -21.08 -6.99 -23.48
CA PRO A 136 -20.04 -7.96 -23.20
C PRO A 136 -18.68 -7.52 -23.78
N SER A 137 -17.59 -7.70 -23.02
CA SER A 137 -16.24 -7.34 -23.48
C SER A 137 -15.20 -8.29 -22.89
N ALA A 138 -14.44 -8.96 -23.75
CA ALA A 138 -13.33 -9.82 -23.34
C ALA A 138 -12.25 -9.03 -22.58
N ALA A 139 -11.99 -7.78 -22.97
CA ALA A 139 -11.07 -6.88 -22.27
C ALA A 139 -11.55 -6.59 -20.85
N ARG A 140 -12.87 -6.44 -20.63
CA ARG A 140 -13.45 -6.24 -19.30
C ARG A 140 -13.27 -7.46 -18.40
N SER A 141 -13.50 -8.66 -18.92
CA SER A 141 -13.26 -9.90 -18.14
C SER A 141 -11.78 -10.07 -17.77
N ARG A 142 -10.87 -9.75 -18.70
CA ARG A 142 -9.43 -9.73 -18.42
C ARG A 142 -9.07 -8.67 -17.38
N PHE A 143 -9.59 -7.45 -17.52
CA PHE A 143 -9.37 -6.36 -16.56
C PHE A 143 -9.71 -6.81 -15.14
N TRP A 144 -10.89 -7.40 -14.93
CA TRP A 144 -11.31 -7.87 -13.61
C TRP A 144 -10.44 -9.01 -13.09
N SER A 145 -10.01 -9.92 -13.95
CA SER A 145 -9.09 -11.00 -13.56
C SER A 145 -7.76 -10.44 -13.03
N PHE A 146 -7.19 -9.46 -13.74
CA PHE A 146 -5.96 -8.78 -13.34
C PHE A 146 -6.16 -7.93 -12.07
N HIS A 147 -7.29 -7.23 -11.95
CA HIS A 147 -7.62 -6.43 -10.77
C HIS A 147 -7.80 -7.28 -9.51
N ILE A 148 -8.41 -8.45 -9.64
CA ILE A 148 -8.50 -9.44 -8.56
C ILE A 148 -7.11 -9.96 -8.20
N ALA A 149 -6.30 -10.32 -9.19
CA ALA A 149 -4.92 -10.76 -8.95
C ALA A 149 -4.11 -9.70 -8.19
N TYR A 150 -4.22 -8.43 -8.59
CA TYR A 150 -3.60 -7.30 -7.88
C TYR A 150 -4.06 -7.23 -6.43
N SER A 151 -5.39 -7.32 -6.20
CA SER A 151 -5.97 -7.25 -4.86
C SER A 151 -5.52 -8.41 -3.95
N VAL A 152 -5.36 -9.62 -4.51
CA VAL A 152 -4.81 -10.77 -3.79
C VAL A 152 -3.34 -10.53 -3.42
N LEU A 153 -2.54 -9.98 -4.34
CA LEU A 153 -1.15 -9.64 -4.06
C LEU A 153 -1.00 -8.54 -3.00
N GLU A 154 -1.90 -7.55 -2.97
CA GLU A 154 -1.97 -6.57 -1.88
C GLU A 154 -2.21 -7.25 -0.53
N ALA A 155 -3.15 -8.21 -0.46
CA ALA A 155 -3.41 -8.96 0.77
C ALA A 155 -2.20 -9.80 1.22
N VAL A 156 -1.51 -10.45 0.28
CA VAL A 156 -0.26 -11.19 0.55
C VAL A 156 0.83 -10.25 1.07
N LYS A 157 0.99 -9.08 0.45
CA LYS A 157 1.94 -8.04 0.87
C LYS A 157 1.68 -7.60 2.31
N ILE A 158 0.42 -7.32 2.66
CA ILE A 158 0.02 -6.96 4.03
C ILE A 158 0.37 -8.08 5.02
N ALA A 159 0.10 -9.35 4.67
CA ALA A 159 0.44 -10.48 5.52
C ALA A 159 1.96 -10.60 5.74
N LEU A 160 2.77 -10.36 4.71
CA LEU A 160 4.24 -10.35 4.82
C LEU A 160 4.74 -9.20 5.70
N LEU A 161 4.20 -8.00 5.53
CA LEU A 161 4.54 -6.83 6.38
C LEU A 161 4.15 -7.07 7.85
N ALA A 162 3.00 -7.68 8.10
CA ALA A 162 2.57 -8.08 9.44
C ALA A 162 3.53 -9.14 10.04
N ALA A 163 3.95 -10.13 9.25
CA ALA A 163 4.92 -11.13 9.70
C ALA A 163 6.27 -10.51 10.06
N ILE A 164 6.75 -9.51 9.30
CA ILE A 164 7.94 -8.73 9.63
C ILE A 164 7.74 -8.01 10.97
N ALA A 165 6.63 -7.28 11.13
CA ALA A 165 6.31 -6.55 12.35
C ALA A 165 6.27 -7.45 13.59
N VAL A 166 5.52 -8.56 13.54
CA VAL A 166 5.40 -9.53 14.64
C VAL A 166 6.76 -10.08 15.04
N LYS A 167 7.58 -10.50 14.07
CA LYS A 167 8.89 -11.09 14.35
C LYS A 167 9.89 -10.08 14.91
N MET A 168 9.73 -8.79 14.60
CA MET A 168 10.49 -7.70 15.23
C MET A 168 10.05 -7.40 16.67
N LEU A 169 8.77 -7.62 17.00
CA LEU A 169 8.23 -7.44 18.36
C LEU A 169 8.67 -8.60 19.27
N VAL A 170 8.43 -9.85 18.88
CA VAL A 170 8.70 -11.05 19.70
C VAL A 170 10.19 -11.20 20.05
N ARG A 171 11.10 -10.81 19.15
CA ARG A 171 12.55 -10.85 19.42
C ARG A 171 13.02 -9.75 20.38
N GLY A 172 12.25 -8.67 20.53
CA GLY A 172 12.60 -7.56 21.40
C GLY A 172 12.57 -7.90 22.88
N ASP A 173 11.63 -8.74 23.28
CA ASP A 173 11.39 -9.07 24.70
C ASP A 173 12.42 -10.07 25.23
N ARG A 174 12.83 -11.05 24.42
CA ARG A 174 13.86 -12.03 24.83
C ARG A 174 15.21 -11.41 25.18
N ARG A 175 15.54 -10.23 24.64
CA ARG A 175 16.82 -9.54 24.92
C ARG A 175 16.73 -8.60 26.13
N ARG A 176 15.52 -8.23 26.58
CA ARG A 176 15.29 -7.39 27.76
C ARG A 176 15.14 -8.19 29.05
N SER A 177 14.73 -9.46 28.98
CA SER A 177 14.60 -10.30 30.18
C SER A 177 15.93 -10.88 30.71
N ILE A 178 17.07 -10.48 30.13
CA ILE A 178 18.43 -10.86 30.58
C ILE A 178 19.07 -9.65 31.27
N ILE A 179 18.35 -9.03 32.19
CA ILE A 179 18.93 -8.27 33.30
C ILE A 179 18.40 -9.02 34.52
N ARG A 180 19.23 -9.90 35.08
CA ARG A 180 18.86 -10.68 36.27
C ARG A 180 18.96 -9.76 37.49
N PRO A 181 17.99 -9.76 38.41
CA PRO A 181 18.10 -9.08 39.70
C PRO A 181 19.26 -9.57 40.58
N SER A 182 19.98 -10.62 40.20
CA SER A 182 21.11 -11.17 40.95
C SER A 182 22.30 -10.21 41.05
N ASP A 183 22.41 -9.24 40.13
CA ASP A 183 23.55 -8.33 40.07
C ASP A 183 23.44 -7.18 41.09
N PHE A 184 22.32 -7.06 41.81
CA PHE A 184 22.09 -6.06 42.86
C PHE A 184 22.35 -6.58 44.28
N ILE A 185 22.62 -7.88 44.46
CA ILE A 185 22.78 -8.48 45.80
C ILE A 185 24.25 -8.54 46.24
N GLU A 186 25.21 -8.52 45.33
CA GLU A 186 26.64 -8.59 45.71
C GLU A 186 27.21 -7.27 46.22
N GLU A 187 26.63 -6.12 45.87
CA GLU A 187 27.22 -4.81 46.22
C GLU A 187 26.91 -4.38 47.67
N SER A 188 25.87 -4.93 48.31
CA SER A 188 25.52 -4.58 49.70
C SER A 188 26.33 -5.30 50.78
N TYR A 189 27.15 -6.29 50.42
CA TYR A 189 27.94 -7.07 51.40
C TYR A 189 29.36 -6.56 51.61
N PHE A 190 29.83 -5.59 50.82
CA PHE A 190 31.22 -5.11 50.89
C PHE A 190 31.41 -3.75 51.61
N GLU A 191 30.36 -3.06 52.02
CA GLU A 191 30.47 -1.75 52.70
C GLU A 191 30.45 -1.79 54.24
N THR A 192 30.60 -2.96 54.88
CA THR A 192 30.59 -3.08 56.37
C THR A 192 31.86 -3.69 56.98
N ARG A 193 33.04 -3.30 56.51
CA ARG A 193 34.30 -3.55 57.23
C ARG A 193 35.20 -2.33 57.31
#